data_AF-A0A552HMU2-F1
#
_entry.id   AF-A0A552HMU2-F1
#
_cell.length_a   1.000
_cell.length_b   1.000
_cell.length_c   1.000
_cell.angle_alpha   90.00
_cell.angle_beta   90.00
_cell.angle_gamma   90.00
#
_symmetry.space_group_name_H-M   'P 1'
#
loop_
_entity.id
_entity.type
_entity.pdbx_description
1 polymer ?
#
loop_
_entity_poly.entity_id
_entity_poly.type
_entity_poly.pdbx_seq_one_letter_code
_entity_poly.pdbx_strand_id
1 'polypeptide(L)'
;MSTDYHHGFRSVYRLTAHVVFVIKYRQKAINNEILARLKDIFASTLTKWESALLDFNGESDHVHLIIDYKPDIALSKLIANLKTVSSRLIRKEFPYLAAKYFDNKPYFWTGAYFVASCGGVTVEQLKKYVENQNSPKVETLLR
;
A
#
# COMPACT_ATOMS: atom_id res chain seq x y z
N MET A 1 22.27 4.12 6.05
CA MET A 1 21.28 3.03 6.00
C MET A 1 21.57 2.22 4.74
N SER A 2 21.80 0.91 4.88
CA SER A 2 21.91 0.02 3.70
C SER A 2 20.56 0.02 3.01
N THR A 3 20.51 0.43 1.75
CA THR A 3 19.27 0.42 0.97
C THR A 3 19.16 -0.95 0.32
N ASP A 4 18.59 -1.93 1.03
CA ASP A 4 18.29 -3.22 0.42
C ASP A 4 17.25 -3.03 -0.70
N TYR A 5 17.59 -3.50 -1.89
CA TYR A 5 16.73 -3.52 -3.07
C TYR A 5 16.28 -4.95 -3.36
N HIS A 6 15.08 -5.09 -3.91
CA HIS A 6 14.58 -6.34 -4.45
C HIS A 6 15.15 -6.58 -5.84
N HIS A 7 15.48 -7.83 -6.14
CA HIS A 7 15.95 -8.26 -7.45
C HIS A 7 14.91 -9.17 -8.11
N GLY A 8 14.37 -8.74 -9.24
CA GLY A 8 13.60 -9.55 -10.17
C GLY A 8 14.45 -9.97 -11.36
N PHE A 9 13.88 -10.77 -12.26
CA PHE A 9 14.59 -11.29 -13.44
C PHE A 9 15.11 -10.19 -14.37
N ARG A 10 14.39 -9.07 -14.47
CA ARG A 10 14.73 -7.91 -15.33
C ARG A 10 14.65 -6.58 -14.60
N SER A 11 14.65 -6.60 -13.26
CA SER A 11 14.43 -5.39 -12.47
C SER A 11 15.18 -5.42 -11.15
N VAL A 12 15.63 -4.25 -10.72
CA VAL A 12 16.06 -3.99 -9.34
C VAL A 12 15.19 -2.86 -8.84
N TYR A 13 14.48 -3.06 -7.73
CA TYR A 13 13.43 -2.13 -7.31
C TYR A 13 13.27 -2.08 -5.80
N ARG A 14 12.69 -0.97 -5.34
CA ARG A 14 12.18 -0.79 -3.98
C ARG A 14 11.01 0.18 -4.08
N LEU A 15 9.80 -0.36 -4.06
CA LEU A 15 8.59 0.42 -4.27
C LEU A 15 7.73 0.31 -3.02
N THR A 16 7.73 1.39 -2.25
CA THR A 16 6.92 1.49 -1.05
C THR A 16 5.86 2.57 -1.23
N ALA A 17 4.66 2.33 -0.70
CA ALA A 17 3.57 3.30 -0.71
C ALA A 17 2.91 3.41 0.65
N HIS A 18 2.59 4.64 1.05
CA HIS A 18 1.68 4.93 2.15
C HIS A 18 0.26 5.03 1.62
N VAL A 19 -0.62 4.18 2.14
CA VAL A 19 -2.02 4.10 1.73
C VAL A 19 -2.89 4.39 2.94
N VAL A 20 -3.95 5.19 2.76
CA VAL A 20 -4.94 5.45 3.82
C VAL A 20 -6.34 5.08 3.37
N PHE A 21 -7.01 4.29 4.19
CA PHE A 21 -8.44 3.98 4.04
C PHE A 21 -9.24 4.63 5.15
N VAL A 22 -10.33 5.28 4.76
CA VAL A 22 -11.23 5.98 5.68
C VAL A 22 -12.58 5.28 5.69
N ILE A 23 -13.15 5.10 6.88
CA ILE A 23 -14.47 4.52 7.08
C ILE A 23 -15.53 5.39 6.40
N LYS A 24 -16.59 4.75 5.88
CA LYS A 24 -17.72 5.44 5.27
C LYS A 24 -18.33 6.41 6.29
N TYR A 25 -18.54 7.66 5.86
CA TYR A 25 -19.02 8.76 6.71
C TYR A 25 -18.11 9.10 7.90
N ARG A 26 -16.84 8.65 7.90
CA ARG A 26 -15.90 8.81 9.03
C ARG A 26 -16.47 8.34 10.37
N GLN A 27 -17.29 7.29 10.34
CA GLN A 27 -17.81 6.67 11.55
C GLN A 27 -16.66 6.09 12.38
N LYS A 28 -16.76 6.23 13.71
CA LYS A 28 -15.81 5.66 14.68
C LYS A 28 -16.09 4.16 14.91
N ALA A 29 -15.97 3.39 13.82
CA ALA A 29 -16.35 1.98 13.75
C ALA A 29 -15.18 1.02 14.03
N ILE A 30 -13.94 1.50 14.06
CA ILE A 30 -12.75 0.70 14.31
C ILE A 30 -12.43 0.73 15.81
N ASN A 31 -12.48 -0.43 16.44
CA ASN A 31 -11.95 -0.67 17.80
C ASN A 31 -10.67 -1.51 17.71
N ASN A 32 -10.04 -1.81 18.86
CA ASN A 32 -8.78 -2.57 18.89
C ASN A 32 -8.89 -3.96 18.23
N GLU A 33 -10.00 -4.65 18.42
CA GLU A 33 -10.25 -5.97 17.84
C GLU A 33 -10.34 -5.90 16.30
N ILE A 34 -11.13 -4.95 15.78
CA ILE A 34 -11.27 -4.72 14.34
C ILE A 34 -9.95 -4.24 13.74
N LEU A 35 -9.20 -3.40 14.44
CA LEU A 35 -7.89 -2.91 13.99
C LEU A 35 -6.89 -4.06 13.86
N ALA A 36 -6.79 -4.92 14.88
CA ALA A 36 -5.94 -6.11 14.85
C ALA A 36 -6.35 -7.03 13.69
N ARG A 37 -7.66 -7.25 13.53
CA ARG A 37 -8.16 -8.11 12.45
C ARG A 37 -7.90 -7.55 11.06
N LEU A 38 -8.03 -6.23 10.89
CA LEU A 38 -7.67 -5.54 9.65
C LEU A 38 -6.20 -5.75 9.29
N LYS A 39 -5.29 -5.66 10.27
CA LYS A 39 -3.86 -5.93 10.07
C LYS A 39 -3.62 -7.31 9.46
N ASP A 40 -4.24 -8.34 10.03
CA ASP A 40 -4.12 -9.72 9.55
C ASP A 40 -4.67 -9.91 8.13
N ILE A 41 -5.84 -9.29 7.84
CA ILE A 41 -6.44 -9.34 6.51
C ILE A 41 -5.53 -8.65 5.49
N PHE A 42 -4.97 -7.48 5.81
CA PHE A 42 -4.08 -6.77 4.90
C PHE A 42 -2.78 -7.53 4.68
N ALA A 43 -2.13 -8.03 5.73
CA ALA A 43 -0.90 -8.81 5.63
C ALA A 43 -1.09 -10.07 4.76
N SER A 44 -2.16 -10.84 5.03
CA SER A 44 -2.47 -12.05 4.25
C SER A 44 -2.87 -11.74 2.80
N THR A 45 -3.55 -10.62 2.56
CA THR A 45 -3.89 -10.19 1.19
C THR A 45 -2.65 -9.76 0.43
N LEU A 46 -1.77 -8.94 1.03
CA LEU A 46 -0.51 -8.50 0.43
C LEU A 46 0.39 -9.70 0.09
N THR A 47 0.48 -10.69 0.97
CA THR A 47 1.25 -11.92 0.73
C THR A 47 0.79 -12.65 -0.53
N LYS A 48 -0.52 -12.73 -0.77
CA LYS A 48 -1.09 -13.35 -1.99
C LYS A 48 -0.80 -12.56 -3.26
N TRP A 49 -0.50 -11.27 -3.12
CA TRP A 49 -0.05 -10.39 -4.19
C TRP A 49 1.48 -10.30 -4.24
N GLU A 50 2.21 -11.20 -3.57
CA GLU A 50 3.68 -11.20 -3.52
C GLU A 50 4.25 -9.84 -3.09
N SER A 51 3.52 -9.18 -2.18
CA SER A 51 3.78 -7.87 -1.61
C SER A 51 3.82 -7.98 -0.08
N ALA A 52 4.33 -6.97 0.62
CA ALA A 52 4.50 -6.99 2.06
C ALA A 52 3.84 -5.81 2.77
N LEU A 53 3.32 -6.05 3.98
CA LEU A 53 2.90 -5.01 4.90
C LEU A 53 4.09 -4.65 5.77
N LEU A 54 4.70 -3.48 5.56
CA LEU A 54 5.85 -3.04 6.33
C LEU A 54 5.44 -2.45 7.68
N ASP A 55 4.40 -1.62 7.67
CA ASP A 55 3.85 -1.03 8.89
C ASP A 55 2.34 -0.82 8.75
N PHE A 56 1.66 -0.82 9.89
CA PHE A 56 0.21 -0.69 9.97
C PHE A 56 -0.21 -0.10 11.30
N ASN A 57 -1.01 0.96 11.24
CA ASN A 57 -1.71 1.50 12.39
C ASN A 57 -3.00 2.19 11.93
N GLY A 58 -3.83 2.64 12.87
CA GLY A 58 -5.02 3.38 12.56
C GLY A 58 -5.68 4.00 13.78
N GLU A 59 -6.69 4.81 13.49
CA GLU A 59 -7.58 5.39 14.47
C GLU A 59 -8.99 4.81 14.32
N SER A 60 -9.94 5.35 15.08
CA SER A 60 -11.31 4.84 15.10
C SER A 60 -12.08 4.98 13.77
N ASP A 61 -11.65 5.86 12.87
CA ASP A 61 -12.32 6.16 11.59
C ASP A 61 -11.45 5.96 10.34
N HIS A 62 -10.16 5.61 10.48
CA HIS A 62 -9.26 5.38 9.35
C HIS A 62 -8.04 4.52 9.69
N VAL A 63 -7.39 3.94 8.68
CA VAL A 63 -6.17 3.13 8.82
C VAL A 63 -5.10 3.56 7.83
N HIS A 64 -3.84 3.46 8.28
CA HIS A 64 -2.62 3.71 7.52
C HIS A 64 -1.89 2.39 7.26
N LEU A 65 -1.51 2.16 6.01
CA LEU A 65 -0.69 1.03 5.59
C LEU A 65 0.59 1.59 4.96
N ILE A 66 1.74 1.07 5.36
CA ILE A 66 2.98 1.18 4.58
C ILE A 66 3.20 -0.17 3.91
N ILE A 67 3.14 -0.21 2.59
CA ILE A 67 3.24 -1.44 1.81
C ILE A 67 4.47 -1.41 0.91
N ASP A 68 5.13 -2.55 0.77
CA ASP A 68 6.13 -2.81 -0.27
C ASP A 68 5.51 -3.71 -1.34
N TYR A 69 5.71 -3.37 -2.61
CA TYR A 69 5.04 -4.05 -3.72
C TYR A 69 5.90 -4.14 -4.98
N LYS A 70 5.54 -5.06 -5.88
CA LYS A 70 6.29 -5.31 -7.11
C LYS A 70 5.96 -4.31 -8.23
N PRO A 71 6.91 -4.02 -9.14
CA PRO A 71 6.72 -3.06 -10.22
C PRO A 71 5.71 -3.50 -11.30
N ASP A 72 5.47 -4.80 -11.44
CA ASP A 72 4.48 -5.37 -12.37
C ASP A 72 3.05 -5.33 -11.82
N ILE A 73 2.88 -5.01 -10.53
CA ILE A 73 1.58 -4.86 -9.90
C ILE A 73 1.04 -3.46 -10.16
N ALA A 74 -0.12 -3.39 -10.81
CA ALA A 74 -0.88 -2.15 -10.88
C ALA A 74 -1.39 -1.76 -9.48
N LEU A 75 -0.76 -0.75 -8.87
CA LEU A 75 -1.04 -0.33 -7.49
C LEU A 75 -2.53 -0.04 -7.22
N SER A 76 -3.23 0.54 -8.20
CA SER A 76 -4.67 0.80 -8.10
C SER A 76 -5.50 -0.49 -7.97
N LYS A 77 -5.11 -1.58 -8.65
CA LYS A 77 -5.76 -2.89 -8.53
C LYS A 77 -5.49 -3.53 -7.17
N LEU A 78 -4.25 -3.44 -6.69
CA LEU A 78 -3.88 -3.92 -5.34
C LEU A 78 -4.69 -3.19 -4.26
N ILE A 79 -4.74 -1.85 -4.31
CA ILE A 79 -5.53 -1.02 -3.38
C ILE A 79 -7.02 -1.39 -3.42
N ALA A 80 -7.59 -1.54 -4.62
CA ALA A 80 -9.00 -1.95 -4.77
C ALA A 80 -9.25 -3.34 -4.15
N ASN A 81 -8.32 -4.29 -4.33
CA ASN A 81 -8.42 -5.62 -3.75
C ASN A 81 -8.34 -5.58 -2.22
N LEU A 82 -7.38 -4.84 -1.66
CA LEU A 82 -7.23 -4.64 -0.21
C LEU A 82 -8.53 -4.10 0.42
N LYS A 83 -9.12 -3.05 -0.16
CA LYS A 83 -10.39 -2.48 0.32
C LYS A 83 -11.55 -3.47 0.21
N THR A 84 -11.64 -4.19 -0.90
CA THR A 84 -12.75 -5.12 -1.16
C THR A 84 -12.70 -6.32 -0.21
N VAL A 85 -11.54 -6.95 -0.08
CA VAL A 85 -11.34 -8.13 0.78
C VAL A 85 -11.56 -7.76 2.25
N SER A 86 -10.93 -6.68 2.74
CA SER A 86 -11.09 -6.21 4.12
C SER A 86 -12.54 -5.83 4.45
N SER A 87 -13.21 -5.06 3.61
CA SER A 87 -14.63 -4.71 3.80
C SER A 87 -15.51 -5.95 3.90
N ARG A 88 -15.33 -6.92 3.01
CA ARG A 88 -16.14 -8.15 3.01
C ARG A 88 -15.93 -8.98 4.27
N LEU A 89 -14.67 -9.20 4.67
CA LEU A 89 -14.34 -10.04 5.81
C LEU A 89 -14.77 -9.38 7.13
N ILE A 90 -14.48 -8.09 7.32
CA ILE A 90 -14.90 -7.37 8.52
C ILE A 90 -16.43 -7.34 8.65
N ARG A 91 -17.18 -7.08 7.56
CA ARG A 91 -18.65 -7.13 7.64
C ARG A 91 -19.20 -8.52 7.93
N LYS A 92 -18.51 -9.58 7.53
CA LYS A 92 -18.90 -10.96 7.82
C LYS A 92 -18.63 -11.32 9.28
N GLU A 93 -17.49 -10.91 9.81
CA GLU A 93 -17.05 -11.24 11.18
C GLU A 93 -17.71 -10.33 12.24
N PHE A 94 -18.01 -9.08 11.88
CA PHE A 94 -18.61 -8.07 12.76
C PHE A 94 -19.93 -7.52 12.17
N PRO A 95 -20.98 -8.36 12.03
CA PRO A 95 -22.22 -7.97 11.36
C PRO A 95 -22.96 -6.81 12.05
N TYR A 96 -22.75 -6.62 13.37
CA TYR A 96 -23.37 -5.53 14.14
C TYR A 96 -22.97 -4.14 13.64
N LEU A 97 -21.84 -3.99 12.95
CA LEU A 97 -21.36 -2.71 12.43
C LEU A 97 -22.36 -2.07 11.46
N ALA A 98 -23.04 -2.88 10.65
CA ALA A 98 -24.01 -2.39 9.66
C ALA A 98 -25.19 -1.70 10.35
N ALA A 99 -25.76 -2.33 11.37
CA ALA A 99 -26.87 -1.77 12.14
C ALA A 99 -26.43 -0.54 12.95
N LYS A 100 -25.23 -0.58 13.54
CA LYS A 100 -24.76 0.47 14.45
C LYS A 100 -24.29 1.75 13.74
N TYR A 101 -23.65 1.63 12.58
CA TYR A 101 -22.94 2.76 11.95
C TYR A 101 -23.42 3.09 10.52
N PHE A 102 -24.14 2.20 9.85
CA PHE A 102 -24.36 2.28 8.40
C PHE A 102 -25.80 2.04 7.94
N ASP A 103 -26.81 2.22 8.80
CA ASP A 103 -28.23 2.05 8.47
C ASP A 103 -28.55 0.68 7.82
N ASN A 104 -27.93 -0.39 8.31
CA ASN A 104 -27.99 -1.75 7.75
C ASN A 104 -27.46 -1.89 6.31
N LYS A 105 -26.78 -0.87 5.78
CA LYS A 105 -26.15 -0.93 4.45
C LYS A 105 -24.81 -1.66 4.51
N PRO A 106 -24.40 -2.37 3.44
CA PRO A 106 -23.17 -3.16 3.40
C PRO A 106 -21.90 -2.29 3.20
N TYR A 107 -21.80 -1.17 3.90
CA TYR A 107 -20.66 -0.26 3.81
C TYR A 107 -19.60 -0.55 4.86
N PHE A 108 -18.37 -0.16 4.55
CA PHE A 108 -17.29 -0.14 5.53
C PHE A 108 -16.32 1.00 5.19
N TRP A 109 -15.67 0.94 4.04
CA TRP A 109 -14.81 2.02 3.53
C TRP A 109 -15.59 3.05 2.71
N THR A 110 -15.07 4.29 2.65
CA THR A 110 -15.43 5.24 1.59
C THR A 110 -14.92 4.77 0.23
N GLY A 111 -15.40 5.38 -0.87
CA GLY A 111 -14.92 5.09 -2.23
C GLY A 111 -13.48 5.56 -2.46
N ALA A 112 -13.14 6.74 -1.93
CA ALA A 112 -11.82 7.34 -2.03
C ALA A 112 -10.75 6.61 -1.20
N TYR A 113 -9.48 6.85 -1.52
CA TYR A 113 -8.32 6.47 -0.73
C TYR A 113 -7.22 7.51 -0.95
N PHE A 114 -6.29 7.60 -0.01
CA PHE A 114 -5.05 8.35 -0.22
C PHE A 114 -3.93 7.37 -0.57
N VAL A 115 -3.02 7.80 -1.43
CA VAL A 115 -1.78 7.10 -1.72
C VAL A 115 -0.65 8.11 -1.90
N ALA A 116 0.49 7.84 -1.28
CA ALA A 116 1.74 8.57 -1.51
C ALA A 116 2.88 7.56 -1.64
N SER A 117 3.86 7.86 -2.50
CA SER A 117 5.09 7.09 -2.54
C SER A 117 5.89 7.31 -1.26
N CYS A 118 6.48 6.23 -0.75
CA CYS A 118 7.42 6.26 0.35
C CYS A 118 8.69 5.56 -0.12
N GLY A 119 9.86 6.12 0.12
CA GLY A 119 11.09 5.51 -0.39
C GLY A 119 12.27 6.44 -0.21
N GLY A 120 13.29 5.97 0.52
CA GLY A 120 14.43 6.76 1.00
C GLY A 120 15.44 7.22 -0.05
N VAL A 121 15.02 7.33 -1.32
CA VAL A 121 15.79 8.04 -2.33
C VAL A 121 15.04 9.33 -2.63
N THR A 122 15.51 10.40 -2.01
CA THR A 122 15.09 11.77 -2.36
C THR A 122 15.32 12.01 -3.85
N VAL A 123 14.56 12.92 -4.44
CA VAL A 123 14.74 13.31 -5.85
C VAL A 123 16.20 13.74 -6.10
N GLU A 124 16.81 14.40 -5.10
CA GLU A 124 18.20 14.84 -5.11
C GLU A 124 19.19 13.66 -5.14
N GLN A 125 18.93 12.59 -4.39
CA GLN A 125 19.73 11.37 -4.43
C GLN A 125 19.58 10.63 -5.78
N LEU A 126 18.39 10.61 -6.37
CA LEU A 126 18.18 10.06 -7.72
C LEU A 126 18.93 10.87 -8.78
N LYS A 127 18.90 12.21 -8.70
CA LYS A 127 19.65 13.09 -9.61
C LYS A 127 21.14 12.80 -9.55
N LYS A 128 21.72 12.76 -8.35
CA LYS A 128 23.13 12.41 -8.15
C LYS A 128 23.46 11.02 -8.68
N TYR A 129 22.55 10.05 -8.48
CA TYR A 129 22.74 8.71 -9.02
C TYR A 129 22.84 8.73 -10.55
N VAL A 130 21.94 9.45 -11.23
CA VAL A 130 21.92 9.60 -12.69
C VAL A 130 23.17 10.34 -13.20
N GLU A 131 23.55 11.44 -12.55
CA GLU A 131 24.75 12.23 -12.91
C GLU A 131 26.04 11.42 -12.79
N ASN A 132 26.11 10.51 -11.82
CA ASN A 132 27.27 9.65 -11.59
C ASN A 132 27.26 8.35 -12.44
N GLN A 133 26.23 8.11 -13.26
CA GLN A 133 26.27 7.00 -14.20
C GLN A 133 27.20 7.34 -15.36
N ASN A 134 28.13 6.42 -15.67
CA ASN A 134 28.99 6.56 -16.84
C ASN A 134 28.13 6.66 -18.10
N SER A 135 28.32 7.74 -18.85
CA SER A 135 27.73 7.85 -20.18
C SER A 135 28.55 6.99 -21.16
N PRO A 136 27.91 6.28 -22.10
CA PRO A 136 28.63 5.58 -23.15
C PRO A 136 29.57 6.55 -23.88
N LYS A 137 30.84 6.17 -24.03
CA LYS A 137 31.77 6.98 -24.82
C LYS A 137 31.32 6.93 -26.28
N VAL A 138 31.19 8.09 -26.91
CA VAL A 138 30.96 8.17 -28.35
C VAL A 138 32.17 7.53 -29.03
N GLU A 139 31.97 6.37 -29.63
CA GLU A 139 32.99 5.73 -30.45
C GLU A 139 33.19 6.62 -31.67
N THR A 140 34.26 7.40 -31.67
CA THR A 140 34.61 8.23 -32.81
C THR A 140 35.07 7.25 -33.88
N LEU A 141 34.18 6.94 -34.83
CA LEU A 141 34.53 6.20 -36.04
C LEU A 141 35.55 7.04 -36.81
N LEU A 142 36.83 6.79 -36.56
CA LEU A 142 37.93 7.31 -37.37
C LEU A 142 37.77 6.68 -38.76
N ARG A 143 37.44 7.53 -39.74
CA ARG A 143 37.53 7.21 -41.17
C ARG A 143 38.99 7.09 -41.58
#